data_AF-A0A6L7XAY1-F1
#
_entry.id   AF-A0A6L7XAY1-F1
#
_cell.length_a   1.000
_cell.length_b   1.000
_cell.length_c   1.000
_cell.angle_alpha   90.00
_cell.angle_beta   90.00
_cell.angle_gamma   90.00
#
_symmetry.space_group_name_H-M   'P 1'
#
loop_
_entity.id
_entity.type
_entity.pdbx_description
1 polymer ?
#
loop_
_entity_poly.entity_id
_entity_poly.type
_entity_poly.pdbx_seq_one_letter_code
_entity_poly.pdbx_strand_id
1 'polypeptide(L)'
;MTISTPRKSVLALAAVALLAATAALVPAAGAQETPVPISADTFSLTILHNNDGESKLLPDEDAGLPGVARFVTQMKELQAAAAAGVVTLTSGDNFLASQELNVSLARDGALYDSIALSGLYDAMALGNHDFDLGPEVTARF
;
A
#
# COMPACT_ATOMS: atom_id res chain seq x y z
N MET A 1 64.23 35.56 -60.17
CA MET A 1 63.08 36.38 -60.59
C MET A 1 62.05 36.32 -59.46
N THR A 2 62.31 37.01 -58.34
CA THR A 2 61.74 38.30 -57.91
C THR A 2 60.22 38.32 -57.76
N ILE A 3 59.76 38.48 -56.50
CA ILE A 3 58.71 39.39 -55.96
C ILE A 3 58.75 39.15 -54.42
N SER A 4 59.37 39.99 -53.60
CA SER A 4 58.98 41.31 -53.06
C SER A 4 58.20 41.25 -51.72
N THR A 5 58.83 41.84 -50.71
CA THR A 5 58.57 42.06 -49.26
C THR A 5 57.34 42.98 -48.95
N PRO A 6 56.83 43.13 -47.69
CA PRO A 6 57.41 43.97 -46.60
C PRO A 6 57.23 43.39 -45.16
N ARG A 7 58.25 43.41 -44.27
CA ARG A 7 58.71 44.43 -43.29
C ARG A 7 57.91 44.57 -41.97
N LYS A 8 58.67 44.30 -40.88
CA LYS A 8 58.78 45.03 -39.59
C LYS A 8 57.53 45.00 -38.67
N SER A 9 57.59 44.94 -37.34
CA SER A 9 58.66 44.97 -36.33
C SER A 9 58.05 44.66 -34.95
N VAL A 10 58.90 44.13 -34.06
CA VAL A 10 58.88 44.02 -32.59
C VAL A 10 57.81 44.85 -31.83
N LEU A 11 57.14 44.19 -30.87
CA LEU A 11 56.85 44.77 -29.56
C LEU A 11 56.62 43.65 -28.53
N ALA A 12 57.50 43.60 -27.53
CA ALA A 12 57.35 42.84 -26.31
C ALA A 12 56.48 43.62 -25.32
N LEU A 13 55.56 42.97 -24.61
CA LEU A 13 55.30 43.30 -23.20
C LEU A 13 54.60 42.15 -22.47
N ALA A 14 55.07 41.90 -21.26
CA ALA A 14 54.68 40.86 -20.34
C ALA A 14 53.26 41.02 -19.78
N ALA A 15 52.63 39.89 -19.44
CA ALA A 15 51.74 39.80 -18.29
C ALA A 15 51.67 38.34 -17.82
N VAL A 16 52.34 38.07 -16.70
CA VAL A 16 52.12 36.89 -15.87
C VAL A 16 50.73 37.00 -15.27
N ALA A 17 49.86 36.02 -15.55
CA ALA A 17 48.63 35.81 -14.79
C ALA A 17 48.28 34.32 -14.80
N LEU A 18 48.84 33.64 -13.79
CA LEU A 18 48.26 32.54 -13.03
C LEU A 18 46.96 31.94 -13.60
N LEU A 19 47.05 30.79 -14.28
CA LEU A 19 45.88 29.94 -14.49
C LEU A 19 46.04 28.67 -13.66
N ALA A 20 45.24 28.65 -12.60
CA ALA A 20 45.16 27.63 -11.59
C ALA A 20 44.95 26.23 -12.20
N ALA A 21 45.65 25.27 -11.62
CA ALA A 21 45.39 23.85 -11.80
C ALA A 21 43.93 23.55 -11.39
N THR A 22 43.05 23.37 -12.38
CA THR A 22 41.77 22.71 -12.17
C THR A 22 42.03 21.21 -12.15
N ALA A 23 42.53 20.70 -11.03
CA ALA A 23 42.34 19.29 -10.71
C ALA A 23 40.82 19.10 -10.53
N ALA A 24 40.22 18.37 -11.47
CA ALA A 24 38.80 18.06 -11.45
C ALA A 24 38.41 17.51 -10.06
N LEU A 25 37.45 18.18 -9.41
CA LEU A 25 36.66 17.59 -8.34
C LEU A 25 35.96 16.37 -8.95
N VAL A 26 36.56 15.20 -8.79
CA VAL A 26 35.82 13.96 -8.85
C VAL A 26 34.92 14.00 -7.62
N PRO A 27 33.58 14.06 -7.76
CA PRO A 27 32.73 13.88 -6.59
C PRO A 27 33.10 12.52 -6.03
N ALA A 28 33.45 12.47 -4.74
CA ALA A 28 33.60 11.23 -4.03
C ALA A 28 32.30 10.46 -4.25
N ALA A 29 32.35 9.45 -5.14
CA ALA A 29 31.27 8.50 -5.32
C ALA A 29 30.94 8.01 -3.91
N GLY A 30 29.68 8.20 -3.53
CA GLY A 30 29.22 8.16 -2.16
C GLY A 30 29.88 7.05 -1.37
N ALA A 31 30.32 7.37 -0.15
CA ALA A 31 30.62 6.37 0.83
C ALA A 31 29.48 5.37 0.79
N GLN A 32 29.75 4.17 0.27
CA GLN A 32 28.82 3.08 0.29
C GLN A 32 28.64 2.81 1.77
N GLU A 33 27.52 3.29 2.33
CA GLU A 33 27.13 2.93 3.68
C GLU A 33 27.18 1.41 3.72
N THR A 34 28.10 0.88 4.51
CA THR A 34 28.12 -0.55 4.81
C THR A 34 26.72 -0.86 5.29
N PRO A 35 25.95 -1.74 4.62
CA PRO A 35 24.60 -2.07 5.06
C PRO A 35 24.70 -2.41 6.53
N VAL A 36 24.08 -1.61 7.39
CA VAL A 36 23.95 -1.96 8.79
C VAL A 36 23.26 -3.31 8.75
N PRO A 37 23.89 -4.40 9.24
CA PRO A 37 23.20 -5.67 9.31
C PRO A 37 21.99 -5.40 10.19
N ILE A 38 20.81 -5.41 9.57
CA ILE A 38 19.57 -5.50 10.32
C ILE A 38 19.76 -6.79 11.11
N SER A 39 19.93 -6.66 12.43
CA SER A 39 19.70 -7.82 13.31
C SER A 39 18.36 -8.33 12.86
N ALA A 40 18.31 -9.51 12.27
CA ALA A 40 17.05 -10.13 11.90
C ALA A 40 16.40 -10.55 13.22
N ASP A 41 15.91 -9.56 13.96
CA ASP A 41 14.98 -9.76 15.04
C ASP A 41 13.83 -10.48 14.35
N THR A 42 13.65 -11.75 14.72
CA THR A 42 12.61 -12.58 14.15
C THR A 42 11.28 -11.89 14.35
N PHE A 43 10.69 -11.38 13.27
CA PHE A 43 9.37 -10.77 13.29
C PHE A 43 8.34 -11.86 13.03
N SER A 44 7.37 -11.97 13.94
CA SER A 44 6.20 -12.84 13.75
C SER A 44 4.98 -11.98 13.43
N LEU A 45 4.24 -12.38 12.40
CA LEU A 45 3.00 -11.76 11.97
C LEU A 45 1.90 -12.81 11.90
N THR A 46 0.84 -12.60 12.66
CA THR A 46 -0.40 -13.35 12.51
C THR A 46 -1.25 -12.69 11.44
N ILE A 47 -1.63 -13.44 10.40
CA ILE A 47 -2.58 -12.99 9.40
C ILE A 47 -3.89 -13.73 9.66
N LEU A 48 -4.91 -12.97 10.04
CA LEU A 48 -6.28 -13.47 10.14
C LEU A 48 -7.01 -13.07 8.88
N HIS A 49 -7.68 -14.01 8.23
CA HIS A 49 -8.42 -13.69 7.03
C HIS A 49 -9.66 -14.54 6.86
N ASN A 50 -10.60 -14.00 6.10
CA ASN A 50 -11.69 -14.74 5.51
C ASN A 50 -11.88 -14.29 4.05
N ASN A 51 -12.81 -14.95 3.38
CA ASN A 51 -13.32 -14.60 2.08
C ASN A 51 -14.83 -14.88 2.07
N ASP A 52 -15.51 -14.44 1.02
CA ASP A 52 -16.87 -14.88 0.68
C ASP A 52 -17.83 -14.78 1.88
N GLY A 53 -17.80 -13.60 2.54
CA GLY A 53 -18.68 -13.30 3.67
C GLY A 53 -20.16 -13.25 3.26
N GLU A 54 -20.43 -12.86 2.01
CA GLU A 54 -21.71 -13.03 1.29
C GLU A 54 -22.98 -12.78 2.11
N SER A 55 -22.97 -11.75 2.96
CA SER A 55 -24.10 -11.38 3.81
C SER A 55 -24.62 -12.50 4.73
N LYS A 56 -23.75 -13.43 5.19
CA LYS A 56 -24.11 -14.47 6.18
C LYS A 56 -24.21 -13.90 7.61
N LEU A 57 -25.11 -12.93 7.78
CA LEU A 57 -25.22 -12.17 9.03
C LEU A 57 -25.86 -13.00 10.15
N LEU A 58 -26.97 -13.67 9.85
CA LEU A 58 -27.70 -14.49 10.81
C LEU A 58 -27.24 -15.96 10.77
N PRO A 59 -27.33 -16.68 11.90
CA PRO A 59 -27.05 -18.10 11.93
C PRO A 59 -28.12 -18.89 11.16
N ASP A 60 -27.68 -19.94 10.47
CA ASP A 60 -28.51 -20.98 9.86
C ASP A 60 -27.87 -22.33 10.19
N GLU A 61 -28.41 -23.01 11.20
CA GLU A 61 -27.85 -24.28 11.69
C GLU A 61 -27.98 -25.40 10.66
N ASP A 62 -29.05 -25.40 9.87
CA ASP A 62 -29.30 -26.41 8.84
C ASP A 62 -28.30 -26.27 7.67
N ALA A 63 -27.91 -25.03 7.35
CA ALA A 63 -26.86 -24.72 6.37
C ALA A 63 -25.43 -24.73 6.98
N GLY A 64 -25.28 -24.97 8.28
CA GLY A 64 -23.98 -24.94 8.97
C GLY A 64 -23.35 -23.54 9.05
N LEU A 65 -24.15 -22.47 8.95
CA LEU A 65 -23.70 -21.09 9.00
C LEU A 65 -23.78 -20.54 10.43
N PRO A 66 -22.65 -20.18 11.06
CA PRO A 66 -22.63 -19.75 12.47
C PRO A 66 -23.15 -18.31 12.69
N GLY A 67 -23.30 -17.53 11.62
CA GLY A 67 -23.64 -16.11 11.66
C GLY A 67 -22.47 -15.19 12.03
N VAL A 68 -22.60 -13.90 11.69
CA VAL A 68 -21.52 -12.92 11.82
C VAL A 68 -21.12 -12.66 13.28
N ALA A 69 -22.05 -12.78 14.22
CA ALA A 69 -21.76 -12.55 15.63
C ALA A 69 -20.72 -13.55 16.20
N ARG A 70 -20.86 -14.83 15.86
CA ARG A 70 -19.90 -15.87 16.27
C ARG A 70 -18.56 -15.68 15.55
N PHE A 71 -18.61 -15.40 14.26
CA PHE A 71 -17.41 -15.10 13.46
C PHE A 71 -16.61 -13.93 14.04
N VAL A 72 -17.25 -12.77 14.28
CA VAL A 72 -16.62 -11.59 14.86
C VAL A 72 -16.04 -11.88 16.24
N THR A 73 -16.75 -12.65 17.06
CA THR A 73 -16.25 -13.07 18.39
C THR A 73 -14.96 -13.87 18.23
N GLN A 74 -14.96 -14.88 17.36
CA GLN A 74 -13.79 -15.71 17.13
C GLN A 74 -12.60 -14.90 16.57
N MET A 75 -12.86 -14.00 15.61
CA MET A 75 -11.85 -13.11 15.05
C MET A 75 -11.22 -12.24 16.13
N LYS A 76 -12.02 -11.63 17.00
CA LYS A 76 -11.53 -10.80 18.10
C LYS A 76 -10.74 -11.58 19.14
N GLU A 77 -11.14 -12.81 19.45
CA GLU A 77 -10.38 -13.70 20.32
C GLU A 77 -9.01 -14.05 19.71
N LEU A 78 -8.97 -14.35 18.40
CA LEU A 78 -7.72 -14.62 17.69
C LEU A 78 -6.82 -13.39 17.59
N GLN A 79 -7.39 -12.20 17.37
CA GLN A 79 -6.66 -10.93 17.42
C GLN A 79 -6.02 -10.72 18.79
N ALA A 80 -6.77 -10.94 19.88
CA ALA A 80 -6.29 -10.79 21.24
C ALA A 80 -5.23 -11.84 21.64
N ALA A 81 -5.29 -13.04 21.06
CA ALA A 81 -4.35 -14.13 21.32
C ALA A 81 -3.04 -14.02 20.52
N ALA A 82 -2.95 -13.11 19.54
CA ALA A 82 -1.74 -12.94 18.75
C ALA A 82 -0.57 -12.49 19.62
N ALA A 83 0.52 -13.27 19.63
CA ALA A 83 1.68 -13.01 20.48
C ALA A 83 2.59 -11.86 19.97
N ALA A 84 2.35 -11.39 18.74
CA ALA A 84 3.15 -10.38 18.05
C ALA A 84 2.24 -9.49 17.18
N GLY A 85 2.71 -9.04 16.02
CA GLY A 85 1.87 -8.27 15.09
C GLY A 85 0.69 -9.11 14.59
N VAL A 86 -0.47 -8.48 14.43
CA VAL A 86 -1.64 -9.08 13.79
C VAL A 86 -2.19 -8.15 12.72
N VAL A 87 -2.58 -8.71 11.58
CA VAL A 87 -3.31 -8.03 10.52
C VAL A 87 -4.52 -8.88 10.14
N THR A 88 -5.66 -8.23 9.96
CA THR A 88 -6.95 -8.85 9.66
C THR A 88 -7.44 -8.41 8.29
N LEU A 89 -7.71 -9.37 7.40
CA LEU A 89 -8.00 -9.12 5.98
C LEU A 89 -9.26 -9.85 5.51
N THR A 90 -9.94 -9.30 4.52
CA THR A 90 -10.92 -10.04 3.69
C THR A 90 -10.51 -9.94 2.23
N SER A 91 -10.61 -11.04 1.49
CA SER A 91 -10.29 -11.07 0.06
C SER A 91 -11.45 -10.68 -0.87
N GLY A 92 -12.57 -10.21 -0.33
CA GLY A 92 -13.71 -9.73 -1.12
C GLY A 92 -14.95 -10.61 -0.98
N ASP A 93 -15.96 -10.27 -1.80
CA ASP A 93 -17.31 -10.86 -1.74
C ASP A 93 -17.89 -10.72 -0.32
N ASN A 94 -17.82 -9.48 0.16
CA ASN A 94 -18.14 -9.13 1.54
C ASN A 94 -19.66 -9.10 1.76
N PHE A 95 -20.41 -8.74 0.71
CA PHE A 95 -21.86 -8.78 0.69
C PHE A 95 -22.37 -9.35 -0.64
N LEU A 96 -23.48 -10.06 -0.56
CA LEU A 96 -24.21 -10.63 -1.70
C LEU A 96 -25.72 -10.49 -1.47
N ALA A 97 -26.51 -10.69 -2.52
CA ALA A 97 -27.97 -10.70 -2.42
C ALA A 97 -28.46 -11.62 -1.29
N SER A 98 -29.10 -11.02 -0.28
CA SER A 98 -29.66 -11.70 0.88
C SER A 98 -30.93 -11.00 1.38
N GLN A 99 -31.63 -11.63 2.33
CA GLN A 99 -32.80 -11.02 2.94
C GLN A 99 -32.40 -9.77 3.76
N GLU A 100 -31.27 -9.85 4.46
CA GLU A 100 -30.72 -8.81 5.31
C GLU A 100 -30.25 -7.60 4.50
N LEU A 101 -29.61 -7.83 3.35
CA LEU A 101 -29.21 -6.77 2.44
C LEU A 101 -30.45 -6.09 1.84
N ASN A 102 -31.47 -6.86 1.44
CA ASN A 102 -32.74 -6.28 0.96
C ASN A 102 -33.41 -5.38 2.02
N VAL A 103 -33.44 -5.81 3.28
CA VAL A 103 -33.94 -4.97 4.38
C VAL A 103 -33.10 -3.71 4.56
N SER A 104 -31.76 -3.82 4.45
CA SER A 104 -30.85 -2.68 4.51
C SER A 104 -31.07 -1.66 3.39
N LEU A 105 -31.33 -2.14 2.17
CA LEU A 105 -31.56 -1.29 1.00
C LEU A 105 -32.91 -0.56 1.03
N ALA A 106 -33.90 -1.13 1.72
CA ALA A 106 -35.22 -0.52 1.90
C ALA A 106 -35.25 0.60 2.96
N ARG A 107 -34.12 0.90 3.61
CA ARG A 107 -33.99 1.93 4.65
C ARG A 107 -32.82 2.87 4.37
N ASP A 108 -32.87 4.02 5.03
CA ASP A 108 -31.74 4.95 5.09
C ASP A 108 -30.68 4.47 6.09
N GLY A 109 -29.42 4.80 5.79
CA GLY A 109 -28.25 4.53 6.62
C GLY A 109 -27.33 3.43 6.10
N ALA A 110 -26.39 3.03 6.96
CA ALA A 110 -25.40 2.00 6.67
C ALA A 110 -26.06 0.63 6.48
N LEU A 111 -25.48 -0.17 5.58
CA LEU A 111 -25.88 -1.55 5.35
C LEU A 111 -25.61 -2.38 6.61
N TYR A 112 -26.45 -3.39 6.89
CA TYR A 112 -26.19 -4.27 8.02
C TYR A 112 -24.85 -5.00 7.88
N ASP A 113 -24.44 -5.32 6.66
CA ASP A 113 -23.12 -5.87 6.34
C ASP A 113 -21.99 -4.93 6.77
N SER A 114 -22.06 -3.64 6.39
CA SER A 114 -21.07 -2.62 6.81
C SER A 114 -21.04 -2.46 8.33
N ILE A 115 -22.21 -2.47 8.98
CA ILE A 115 -22.31 -2.37 10.44
C ILE A 115 -21.64 -3.58 11.11
N ALA A 116 -21.92 -4.78 10.61
CA ALA A 116 -21.41 -6.02 11.19
C ALA A 116 -19.88 -6.15 11.05
N LEU A 117 -19.32 -5.67 9.94
CA LEU A 117 -17.89 -5.74 9.64
C LEU A 117 -17.12 -4.48 10.07
N SER A 118 -17.80 -3.46 10.59
CA SER A 118 -17.20 -2.18 10.97
C SER A 118 -16.06 -2.35 11.97
N GLY A 119 -14.86 -1.89 11.59
CA GLY A 119 -13.67 -1.94 12.41
C GLY A 119 -13.11 -3.35 12.66
N LEU A 120 -13.55 -4.35 11.89
CA LEU A 120 -13.05 -5.72 12.02
C LEU A 120 -11.75 -5.98 11.25
N TYR A 121 -11.61 -5.36 10.07
CA TYR A 121 -10.50 -5.57 9.15
C TYR A 121 -9.58 -4.36 9.08
N ASP A 122 -8.29 -4.61 8.90
CA ASP A 122 -7.28 -3.59 8.58
C ASP A 122 -7.32 -3.21 7.10
N ALA A 123 -7.65 -4.18 6.23
CA ALA A 123 -7.90 -3.95 4.82
C ALA A 123 -8.96 -4.91 4.29
N MET A 124 -9.80 -4.40 3.40
CA MET A 124 -10.84 -5.17 2.73
C MET A 124 -10.62 -5.05 1.22
N ALA A 125 -10.47 -6.18 0.54
CA ALA A 125 -10.56 -6.20 -0.91
C ALA A 125 -12.04 -6.18 -1.35
N LEU A 126 -12.27 -5.74 -2.58
CA LEU A 126 -13.54 -5.93 -3.28
C LEU A 126 -13.41 -7.15 -4.20
N GLY A 127 -14.38 -8.05 -4.11
CA GLY A 127 -14.54 -9.20 -4.98
C GLY A 127 -15.46 -8.90 -6.17
N ASN A 128 -15.79 -9.92 -6.95
CA ASN A 128 -16.66 -9.74 -8.12
C ASN A 128 -18.12 -9.47 -7.74
N HIS A 129 -18.60 -10.05 -6.64
CA HIS A 129 -19.99 -9.92 -6.21
C HIS A 129 -20.30 -8.61 -5.50
N ASP A 130 -19.27 -7.92 -4.99
CA ASP A 130 -19.45 -6.61 -4.33
C ASP A 130 -20.00 -5.53 -5.30
N PHE A 131 -20.05 -5.80 -6.61
CA PHE A 131 -20.60 -4.91 -7.64
C PHE A 131 -21.90 -5.41 -8.29
N ASP A 132 -22.49 -6.52 -7.83
CA ASP A 132 -23.70 -7.11 -8.44
C ASP A 132 -24.90 -6.16 -8.43
N LEU A 133 -24.95 -5.24 -7.45
CA LEU A 133 -25.99 -4.22 -7.31
C LEU A 133 -25.56 -2.83 -7.82
N GLY A 134 -24.42 -2.76 -8.52
CA GLY A 134 -23.86 -1.53 -9.07
C GLY A 134 -22.95 -0.77 -8.09
N PRO A 135 -22.05 0.08 -8.62
CA PRO A 135 -21.03 0.79 -7.84
C PRO A 135 -21.63 1.77 -6.83
N GLU A 136 -22.87 2.26 -7.04
CA GLU A 136 -23.56 3.12 -6.09
C GLU A 136 -23.90 2.39 -4.79
N VAL A 137 -24.25 1.10 -4.87
CA VAL A 137 -24.47 0.27 -3.67
C VAL A 137 -23.13 -0.10 -3.04
N THR A 138 -22.13 -0.48 -3.85
CA THR A 138 -20.76 -0.73 -3.36
C THR A 138 -20.20 0.47 -2.60
N ALA A 139 -20.43 1.70 -3.07
CA ALA A 139 -19.94 2.91 -2.41
C ALA A 139 -20.62 3.21 -1.06
N ARG A 140 -21.76 2.56 -0.76
CA ARG A 140 -22.41 2.63 0.56
C ARG A 140 -21.85 1.63 1.55
N PHE A 141 -21.12 0.62 1.08
CA PHE A 141 -20.56 -0.43 1.91
C PHE A 141 -19.32 0.08 2.65
#